data_AF-A0A4U5ULL7-F1
#
_entry.id   AF-A0A4U5ULL7-F1
#
_cell.length_a   1.000
_cell.length_b   1.000
_cell.length_c   1.000
_cell.angle_alpha   90.00
_cell.angle_beta   90.00
_cell.angle_gamma   90.00
#
_symmetry.space_group_name_H-M   'P 1'
#
loop_
_entity.id
_entity.type
_entity.pdbx_description
1 polymer ?
#
loop_
_entity_poly.entity_id
_entity_poly.type
_entity_poly.pdbx_seq_one_letter_code
_entity_poly.pdbx_strand_id
1 'polypeptide(L)'
;MGFQALHGVHLHFTIGMCLSKACLSLLFFPDVEDQRDVMVKKVVYFGDSMRSDMFPASSFGKWETVMIVEEMEGEGVPKSSAAMSNEAQVEPLEKKGKFEEQGMKAPSAASNQWGSYFVDVHRSGGGDEESQKLTWCCHCIHKYSTMAIPSVEHIADLPLDYKFPRFSPDKPCTTGYYPRPPDSLLKSFPPDPTAICGAQEAYSPHPFRETM
;
A
#
# COMPACT_ATOMS: atom_id res chain seq x y z
N MET A 1 41.72 44.26 -19.00
CA MET A 1 41.95 43.55 -17.72
C MET A 1 40.74 43.80 -16.83
N GLY A 2 40.07 42.76 -16.32
CA GLY A 2 39.02 42.94 -15.31
C GLY A 2 37.80 42.03 -15.41
N PHE A 3 38.04 40.73 -15.24
CA PHE A 3 37.17 39.65 -14.72
C PHE A 3 35.63 39.74 -14.80
N GLN A 4 35.08 38.78 -15.55
CA GLN A 4 33.79 38.13 -15.27
C GLN A 4 33.80 37.48 -13.89
N ALA A 5 32.69 37.58 -13.16
CA ALA A 5 32.41 36.76 -11.97
C ALA A 5 31.14 35.92 -12.21
N LEU A 6 31.35 34.61 -12.17
CA LEU A 6 30.35 33.55 -12.00
C LEU A 6 29.74 33.60 -10.59
N HIS A 7 28.51 33.07 -10.48
CA HIS A 7 27.94 32.23 -9.41
C HIS A 7 26.57 32.68 -8.91
N GLY A 8 25.64 31.74 -8.93
CA GLY A 8 24.30 31.84 -8.34
C GLY A 8 23.57 30.50 -8.41
N VAL A 9 24.22 29.44 -7.92
CA VAL A 9 23.62 28.12 -7.69
C VAL A 9 22.94 28.13 -6.32
N HIS A 10 21.96 27.24 -6.17
CA HIS A 10 21.37 26.76 -4.92
C HIS A 10 20.18 27.52 -4.32
N LEU A 11 18.99 27.24 -4.87
CA LEU A 11 17.77 27.24 -4.07
C LEU A 11 17.76 25.95 -3.23
N HIS A 12 18.16 26.08 -1.96
CA HIS A 12 18.14 25.00 -0.99
C HIS A 12 16.71 24.87 -0.45
N PHE A 13 15.96 23.89 -0.96
CA PHE A 13 14.63 23.55 -0.46
C PHE A 13 14.77 22.64 0.77
N THR A 14 15.06 23.23 1.92
CA THR A 14 14.98 22.54 3.22
C THR A 14 13.51 22.31 3.57
N ILE A 15 12.96 21.15 3.18
CA ILE A 15 11.71 20.66 3.76
C ILE A 15 12.07 20.06 5.12
N GLY A 16 11.71 20.81 6.15
CA GLY A 16 11.88 20.52 7.56
C GLY A 16 11.65 19.06 7.90
N MET A 17 12.64 18.51 8.60
CA MET A 17 12.61 17.25 9.31
C MET A 17 11.56 17.36 10.42
N CYS A 18 10.40 16.73 10.24
CA CYS A 18 9.64 16.22 11.39
C CYS A 18 10.11 14.79 11.63
N LEU A 19 11.19 14.64 12.40
CA LEU A 19 11.41 13.40 13.15
C LEU A 19 10.32 13.34 14.21
N SER A 20 9.23 12.65 13.94
CA SER A 20 8.39 12.10 15.00
C SER A 20 8.71 10.62 15.11
N LYS A 21 9.12 10.20 16.31
CA LYS A 21 9.39 8.81 16.67
C LYS A 21 8.05 8.08 16.83
N ALA A 22 7.82 7.04 16.03
CA ALA A 22 6.83 5.94 16.13
C ALA A 22 6.41 5.63 14.68
N CYS A 23 6.47 4.42 14.13
CA CYS A 23 6.27 3.09 14.69
C CYS A 23 7.39 2.13 14.27
N LEU A 24 7.99 1.43 15.24
CA LEU A 24 8.97 0.38 14.98
C LEU A 24 8.30 -0.98 15.25
N SER A 25 7.56 -1.52 14.29
CA SER A 25 7.07 -2.90 14.34
C SER A 25 8.02 -3.79 13.52
N LEU A 26 9.12 -4.21 14.15
CA LEU A 26 9.94 -5.32 13.65
C LEU A 26 9.23 -6.64 13.98
N LEU A 27 8.75 -7.37 12.98
CA LEU A 27 8.34 -8.76 13.17
C LEU A 27 9.57 -9.66 12.97
N PHE A 28 9.94 -10.39 14.02
CA PHE A 28 11.01 -11.39 14.00
C PHE A 28 10.41 -12.77 13.73
N PHE A 29 10.92 -13.49 12.73
CA PHE A 29 10.66 -14.91 12.53
C PHE A 29 11.87 -15.70 13.04
N PRO A 30 11.76 -16.48 14.13
CA PRO A 30 12.81 -17.41 14.52
C PRO A 30 12.68 -18.71 13.71
N ASP A 31 13.78 -19.16 13.10
CA ASP A 31 13.94 -20.57 12.77
C ASP A 31 15.29 -21.07 13.28
N VAL A 32 15.27 -22.32 13.73
CA VAL A 32 16.28 -23.05 14.51
C VAL A 32 17.13 -23.92 13.58
N GLU A 33 18.40 -24.04 13.96
CA GLU A 33 19.40 -25.03 13.53
C GLU A 33 20.25 -24.80 12.25
N ASP A 34 21.47 -24.33 12.56
CA ASP A 34 22.77 -24.95 12.23
C ASP A 34 23.59 -24.46 11.02
N GLN A 35 24.90 -24.67 11.15
CA GLN A 35 26.00 -23.75 10.86
C GLN A 35 26.37 -23.41 9.40
N ARG A 36 26.94 -22.21 9.24
CA ARG A 36 27.81 -21.72 8.15
C ARG A 36 27.12 -21.42 6.80
N ASP A 37 26.27 -20.40 6.84
CA ASP A 37 26.30 -19.34 5.83
C ASP A 37 26.07 -18.02 6.58
N VAL A 38 26.68 -16.92 6.16
CA VAL A 38 26.45 -15.63 6.84
C VAL A 38 25.00 -15.22 6.54
N MET A 39 24.05 -15.66 7.36
CA MET A 39 22.62 -15.37 7.21
C MET A 39 22.44 -13.86 7.21
N VAL A 40 22.26 -13.30 6.02
CA VAL A 40 21.68 -11.97 5.87
C VAL A 40 20.28 -12.08 6.45
N LYS A 41 20.08 -11.54 7.65
CA LYS A 41 18.75 -11.45 8.27
C LYS A 41 17.84 -10.71 7.29
N LYS A 42 16.83 -11.41 6.78
CA LYS A 42 15.85 -10.82 5.87
C LYS A 42 14.83 -10.05 6.69
N VAL A 43 14.94 -8.73 6.69
CA VAL A 43 14.04 -7.83 7.41
C VAL A 43 12.87 -7.46 6.50
N VAL A 44 11.67 -7.54 7.04
CA VAL A 44 10.45 -6.98 6.44
C VAL A 44 10.02 -5.78 7.29
N TYR A 45 9.81 -4.63 6.66
CA TYR A 45 9.45 -3.39 7.33
C TYR A 45 8.09 -2.89 6.85
N PHE A 46 7.20 -2.61 7.80
CA PHE A 46 5.87 -2.09 7.55
C PHE A 46 5.84 -0.60 7.84
N GLY A 47 5.15 0.16 7.00
CA GLY A 47 4.93 1.58 7.25
C GLY A 47 3.94 2.20 6.28
N ASP A 48 3.45 3.37 6.65
CA ASP A 48 2.42 4.14 5.94
C ASP A 48 3.00 5.44 5.35
N SER A 49 4.23 5.82 5.73
CA SER A 49 4.87 7.01 5.18
C SER A 49 5.87 6.68 4.08
N MET A 50 5.56 7.08 2.85
CA MET A 50 6.50 6.91 1.73
C MET A 50 7.89 7.53 2.00
N ARG A 51 7.94 8.64 2.74
CA ARG A 51 9.18 9.41 2.96
C ARG A 51 9.99 8.90 4.15
N SER A 52 9.36 8.63 5.29
CA SER A 52 10.07 8.23 6.51
C SER A 52 10.21 6.72 6.66
N ASP A 53 9.36 5.94 6.00
CA ASP A 53 9.34 4.49 6.13
C ASP A 53 9.89 3.83 4.86
N MET A 54 9.16 3.93 3.74
CA MET A 54 9.46 3.16 2.54
C MET A 54 10.80 3.55 1.93
N PHE A 55 11.00 4.85 1.67
CA PHE A 55 12.22 5.35 1.05
C PHE A 55 13.49 4.90 1.80
N PRO A 56 13.66 5.16 3.11
CA PRO A 56 14.90 4.79 3.79
C PRO A 56 15.04 3.27 4.00
N ALA A 57 13.96 2.55 4.31
CA ALA A 57 14.01 1.09 4.48
C ALA A 57 14.45 0.38 3.19
N SER A 58 13.88 0.77 2.06
CA SER A 58 14.22 0.22 0.75
C SER A 58 15.59 0.72 0.25
N SER A 59 15.88 2.02 0.37
CA SER A 59 17.07 2.63 -0.21
C SER A 59 18.35 2.34 0.57
N PHE A 60 18.31 2.43 1.90
CA PHE A 60 19.47 2.27 2.77
C PHE A 60 19.49 0.92 3.48
N GLY A 61 18.35 0.48 4.01
CA GLY A 61 18.23 -0.80 4.72
C GLY A 61 18.30 -2.02 3.81
N LYS A 62 17.93 -1.86 2.53
CA LYS A 62 17.70 -2.98 1.58
C LYS A 62 16.72 -4.02 2.13
N TRP A 63 15.76 -3.55 2.93
CA TRP A 63 14.72 -4.37 3.51
C TRP A 63 13.61 -4.62 2.51
N GLU A 64 12.89 -5.72 2.68
CA GLU A 64 11.59 -5.89 2.03
C GLU A 64 10.61 -4.95 2.72
N THR A 65 9.82 -4.21 1.97
CA THR A 65 8.96 -3.15 2.52
C THR A 65 7.50 -3.44 2.19
N VAL A 66 6.61 -3.28 3.16
CA VAL A 66 5.18 -3.41 2.99
C VAL A 66 4.55 -2.06 3.29
N MET A 67 3.97 -1.43 2.26
CA MET A 67 3.26 -0.17 2.43
C MET A 67 1.85 -0.45 2.95
N ILE A 68 1.46 0.24 4.03
CA ILE A 68 0.09 0.30 4.51
C ILE A 68 -0.59 1.48 3.82
N VAL A 69 -1.65 1.22 3.05
CA VAL A 69 -2.35 2.20 2.23
C VAL A 69 -3.85 2.09 2.49
N GLU A 70 -4.32 2.79 3.51
CA GLU A 70 -5.75 2.80 3.90
C GLU A 70 -6.66 3.24 2.74
N GLU A 71 -6.17 4.10 1.85
CA GLU A 71 -6.90 4.60 0.67
C GLU A 71 -7.32 3.48 -0.29
N MET A 72 -6.73 2.28 -0.19
CA MET A 72 -7.17 1.10 -0.94
C MET A 72 -8.64 0.76 -0.60
N GLU A 73 -9.06 0.90 0.65
CA GLU A 73 -10.44 0.58 1.06
C GLU A 73 -11.46 1.54 0.43
N GLY A 74 -11.08 2.81 0.26
CA GLY A 74 -11.86 3.82 -0.47
C GLY A 74 -12.05 3.51 -1.95
N GLU A 75 -11.20 2.65 -2.50
CA GLU A 75 -11.19 2.26 -3.90
C GLU A 75 -11.61 0.80 -4.09
N GLY A 76 -12.58 0.37 -3.28
CA GLY A 76 -13.31 -0.88 -3.46
C GLY A 76 -12.57 -2.12 -2.96
N VAL A 77 -11.45 -1.96 -2.25
CA VAL A 77 -10.81 -3.07 -1.55
C VAL A 77 -11.62 -3.37 -0.27
N PRO A 78 -12.10 -4.60 -0.06
CA PRO A 78 -12.87 -4.93 1.14
C PRO A 78 -12.03 -4.72 2.40
N LYS A 79 -12.67 -4.28 3.49
CA LYS A 79 -12.05 -4.30 4.83
C LYS A 79 -11.80 -5.74 5.27
N SER A 80 -10.84 -5.91 6.18
CA SER A 80 -10.59 -7.20 6.81
C SER A 80 -11.78 -7.61 7.69
N SER A 81 -12.03 -8.91 7.85
CA SER A 81 -13.07 -9.40 8.78
C SER A 81 -12.79 -8.99 10.23
N ALA A 82 -11.51 -8.88 10.59
CA ALA A 82 -11.08 -8.40 11.90
C ALA A 82 -11.44 -6.92 12.12
N ALA A 83 -11.20 -6.04 11.14
CA ALA A 83 -11.57 -4.62 11.16
C ALA A 83 -13.07 -4.44 11.41
N MET A 84 -13.89 -5.18 10.66
CA MET A 84 -15.35 -5.10 10.76
C MET A 84 -15.86 -5.47 12.15
N SER A 85 -15.22 -6.44 12.81
CA SER A 85 -15.57 -6.83 14.18
C SER A 85 -15.13 -5.79 15.23
N ASN A 86 -14.01 -5.11 14.99
CA ASN A 86 -13.49 -4.07 15.89
C ASN A 86 -14.32 -2.78 15.82
N GLU A 87 -14.78 -2.37 14.63
CA GLU A 87 -15.67 -1.21 14.46
C GLU A 87 -17.00 -1.40 15.18
N ALA A 88 -17.49 -2.63 15.28
CA ALA A 88 -18.71 -2.97 16.02
C ALA A 88 -18.53 -2.91 17.56
N GLN A 89 -17.30 -2.82 18.08
CA GLN A 89 -17.02 -2.85 19.53
C GLN A 89 -16.43 -1.55 20.10
N VAL A 90 -16.10 -0.55 19.27
CA VAL A 90 -15.31 0.65 19.69
C VAL A 90 -16.10 1.96 19.53
N GLU A 91 -17.39 1.99 19.85
CA GLU A 91 -18.02 3.27 20.28
C GLU A 91 -18.17 3.28 21.80
N PRO A 92 -17.24 3.88 22.57
CA PRO A 92 -17.53 4.33 23.91
C PRO A 92 -18.66 5.35 23.85
N LEU A 93 -19.82 4.99 24.39
CA LEU A 93 -21.02 5.82 24.47
C LEU A 93 -20.85 6.97 25.48
N GLU A 94 -19.77 7.75 25.44
CA GLU A 94 -19.55 8.82 26.40
C GLU A 94 -19.07 10.10 25.73
N LYS A 95 -20.03 11.03 25.64
CA LYS A 95 -19.91 12.46 25.34
C LYS A 95 -20.06 12.84 23.88
N LYS A 96 -21.30 12.72 23.39
CA LYS A 96 -21.80 13.41 22.19
C LYS A 96 -21.49 14.91 22.26
N GLY A 97 -20.38 15.31 21.66
CA GLY A 97 -20.17 16.69 21.26
C GLY A 97 -21.22 17.04 20.22
N LYS A 98 -21.72 18.28 20.24
CA LYS A 98 -22.80 18.79 19.38
C LYS A 98 -22.45 18.86 17.86
N PHE A 99 -21.49 18.06 17.41
CA PHE A 99 -20.91 18.04 16.07
C PHE A 99 -21.14 16.71 15.32
N GLU A 100 -21.66 15.67 15.99
CA GLU A 100 -21.79 14.31 15.40
C GLU A 100 -22.92 14.15 14.36
N GLU A 101 -23.76 15.16 14.11
CA GLU A 101 -24.95 14.97 13.26
C GLU A 101 -24.72 15.22 11.76
N GLN A 102 -23.50 15.57 11.33
CA GLN A 102 -23.18 15.71 9.91
C GLN A 102 -22.19 14.65 9.43
N GLY A 103 -22.69 13.41 9.29
CA GLY A 103 -22.22 12.42 8.32
C GLY A 103 -20.72 12.41 8.04
N MET A 104 -19.90 12.18 9.07
CA MET A 104 -18.47 11.99 8.90
C MET A 104 -18.26 10.77 7.99
N LYS A 105 -17.69 11.01 6.81
CA LYS A 105 -17.29 9.92 5.92
C LYS A 105 -16.21 9.09 6.62
N ALA A 106 -16.19 7.78 6.33
CA ALA A 106 -15.09 6.92 6.77
C ALA A 106 -13.74 7.56 6.37
N PRO A 107 -12.70 7.47 7.22
CA PRO A 107 -11.40 8.06 6.91
C PRO A 107 -10.83 7.59 5.57
N SER A 108 -11.12 6.33 5.20
CA SER A 108 -10.75 5.73 3.92
C SER A 108 -11.60 6.16 2.72
N ALA A 109 -12.64 6.98 2.87
CA ALA A 109 -13.55 7.32 1.77
C ALA A 109 -12.85 8.08 0.64
N ALA A 110 -13.09 7.66 -0.61
CA ALA A 110 -12.54 8.31 -1.79
C ALA A 110 -12.88 9.83 -1.85
N SER A 111 -11.90 10.61 -2.28
CA SER A 111 -12.00 12.07 -2.35
C SER A 111 -12.69 12.53 -3.63
N ASN A 112 -13.82 13.22 -3.50
CA ASN A 112 -14.52 13.82 -4.63
C ASN A 112 -13.85 15.12 -5.12
N GLN A 113 -12.99 15.74 -4.30
CA GLN A 113 -12.34 17.02 -4.64
C GLN A 113 -10.93 16.82 -5.21
N TRP A 114 -10.20 15.85 -4.68
CA TRP A 114 -8.79 15.63 -5.00
C TRP A 114 -8.56 14.43 -5.94
N GLY A 115 -9.62 13.68 -6.24
CA GLY A 115 -9.56 12.52 -7.12
C GLY A 115 -9.02 11.27 -6.43
N SER A 116 -8.60 10.31 -7.25
CA SER A 116 -8.01 9.05 -6.77
C SER A 116 -6.62 9.26 -6.22
N TYR A 117 -6.28 8.48 -5.19
CA TYR A 117 -4.92 8.46 -4.66
C TYR A 117 -3.92 7.83 -5.64
N PHE A 118 -4.40 6.94 -6.53
CA PHE A 118 -3.54 6.10 -7.37
C PHE A 118 -3.43 6.59 -8.81
N VAL A 119 -4.49 7.19 -9.36
CA VAL A 119 -4.55 7.63 -10.76
C VAL A 119 -5.02 9.07 -10.88
N ASP A 120 -4.35 9.84 -11.74
CA ASP A 120 -4.77 11.16 -12.20
C ASP A 120 -5.41 11.07 -13.60
N VAL A 121 -6.47 11.84 -13.81
CA VAL A 121 -7.21 11.88 -15.08
C VAL A 121 -6.92 13.20 -15.77
N HIS A 122 -6.14 13.15 -16.85
CA HIS A 122 -5.86 14.35 -17.64
C HIS A 122 -6.77 14.43 -18.86
N ARG A 123 -7.62 15.45 -18.90
CA ARG A 123 -8.40 15.81 -20.09
C ARG A 123 -7.53 16.65 -21.02
N SER A 124 -7.00 16.02 -22.07
CA SER A 124 -6.30 16.76 -23.11
C SER A 124 -7.32 17.60 -23.89
N GLY A 125 -7.19 18.93 -23.83
CA GLY A 125 -8.11 19.85 -24.50
C GLY A 125 -7.98 19.78 -26.02
N GLY A 126 -8.68 18.86 -26.66
CA GLY A 126 -8.73 18.77 -28.13
C GLY A 126 -9.11 17.43 -28.76
N GLY A 127 -9.42 16.39 -27.98
CA GLY A 127 -9.90 15.11 -28.48
C GLY A 127 -10.39 14.23 -27.33
N ASP A 128 -11.35 13.35 -27.60
CA ASP A 128 -12.10 12.52 -26.64
C ASP A 128 -11.26 11.43 -25.93
N GLU A 129 -9.95 11.62 -25.80
CA GLU A 129 -9.02 10.69 -25.18
C GLU A 129 -8.59 11.21 -23.80
N GLU A 130 -9.26 10.74 -22.76
CA GLU A 130 -8.83 10.92 -21.38
C GLU A 130 -7.59 10.07 -21.11
N SER A 131 -6.41 10.70 -20.98
CA SER A 131 -5.18 9.99 -20.63
C SER A 131 -5.10 9.83 -19.12
N GLN A 132 -5.20 8.59 -18.64
CA GLN A 132 -5.01 8.27 -17.22
C GLN A 132 -3.54 8.01 -16.92
N LYS A 133 -3.02 8.60 -15.84
CA LYS A 133 -1.61 8.46 -15.42
C LYS A 133 -1.54 8.07 -13.95
N LEU A 134 -0.52 7.31 -13.57
CA LEU A 134 -0.25 7.06 -12.15
C LEU A 134 0.06 8.37 -11.44
N THR A 135 -0.50 8.55 -10.25
CA THR A 135 -0.11 9.66 -9.38
C THR A 135 1.34 9.49 -8.94
N TRP A 136 1.93 10.58 -8.43
CA TRP A 136 3.25 10.51 -7.81
C TRP A 136 3.26 9.51 -6.63
N CYS A 137 2.19 9.47 -5.83
CA CYS A 137 2.06 8.53 -4.72
C CYS A 137 2.09 7.08 -5.21
N CYS A 138 1.29 6.73 -6.22
CA CYS A 138 1.28 5.39 -6.78
C CYS A 138 2.65 4.99 -7.34
N HIS A 139 3.30 5.91 -8.06
CA HIS A 139 4.65 5.68 -8.58
C HIS A 139 5.66 5.39 -7.44
N CYS A 140 5.59 6.14 -6.35
CA CYS A 140 6.45 5.93 -5.19
C CYS A 140 6.17 4.61 -4.47
N ILE A 141 4.91 4.19 -4.36
CA ILE A 141 4.56 2.86 -3.85
C ILE A 141 5.24 1.77 -4.67
N HIS A 142 5.11 1.79 -6.01
CA HIS A 142 5.72 0.78 -6.89
C HIS A 142 7.24 0.77 -6.83
N LYS A 143 7.84 1.92 -6.56
CA LYS A 143 9.30 2.08 -6.55
C LYS A 143 9.95 1.67 -5.23
N TYR A 144 9.32 1.97 -4.10
CA TYR A 144 9.94 1.85 -2.77
C TYR A 144 9.31 0.76 -1.90
N SER A 145 8.20 0.16 -2.35
CA SER A 145 7.54 -0.93 -1.65
C SER A 145 7.71 -2.26 -2.38
N THR A 146 7.78 -3.36 -1.63
CA THR A 146 7.68 -4.73 -2.19
C THR A 146 6.22 -5.05 -2.52
N MET A 147 5.28 -4.63 -1.68
CA MET A 147 3.83 -4.84 -1.83
C MET A 147 3.03 -3.83 -1.00
N ALA A 148 1.75 -3.64 -1.33
CA ALA A 148 0.85 -2.77 -0.58
C ALA A 148 -0.37 -3.51 -0.03
N ILE A 149 -0.77 -3.18 1.19
CA ILE A 149 -1.96 -3.70 1.89
C ILE A 149 -2.77 -2.56 2.52
N PRO A 150 -4.09 -2.70 2.70
CA PRO A 150 -4.90 -1.68 3.35
C PRO A 150 -4.59 -1.55 4.84
N SER A 151 -4.33 -2.67 5.51
CA SER A 151 -4.00 -2.74 6.93
C SER A 151 -3.27 -4.05 7.25
N VAL A 152 -2.60 -4.12 8.40
CA VAL A 152 -1.91 -5.34 8.87
C VAL A 152 -2.89 -6.49 9.09
N GLU A 153 -4.14 -6.20 9.43
CA GLU A 153 -5.16 -7.21 9.66
C GLU A 153 -5.47 -8.05 8.41
N HIS A 154 -5.28 -7.48 7.21
CA HIS A 154 -5.48 -8.22 5.95
C HIS A 154 -4.53 -9.41 5.79
N ILE A 155 -3.40 -9.40 6.49
CA ILE A 155 -2.39 -10.46 6.40
C ILE A 155 -2.26 -11.28 7.68
N ALA A 156 -2.96 -10.90 8.75
CA ALA A 156 -2.81 -11.52 10.07
C ALA A 156 -3.27 -12.99 10.11
N ASP A 157 -4.28 -13.34 9.31
CA ASP A 157 -4.86 -14.68 9.27
C ASP A 157 -4.25 -15.58 8.17
N LEU A 158 -3.24 -15.10 7.46
CA LEU A 158 -2.58 -15.85 6.39
C LEU A 158 -1.51 -16.80 6.95
N PRO A 159 -1.28 -17.95 6.29
CA PRO A 159 -0.21 -18.86 6.70
C PRO A 159 1.16 -18.21 6.47
N LEU A 160 2.13 -18.56 7.31
CA LEU A 160 3.46 -17.93 7.30
C LEU A 160 4.24 -18.13 5.99
N ASP A 161 3.91 -19.19 5.25
CA ASP A 161 4.53 -19.51 3.97
C ASP A 161 3.82 -18.88 2.76
N TYR A 162 2.73 -18.12 2.99
CA TYR A 162 1.96 -17.43 1.95
C TYR A 162 2.86 -16.59 1.04
N LYS A 163 2.63 -16.69 -0.27
CA LYS A 163 3.41 -15.97 -1.29
C LYS A 163 2.62 -14.80 -1.82
N PHE A 164 3.00 -13.60 -1.39
CA PHE A 164 2.39 -12.38 -1.86
C PHE A 164 2.83 -12.01 -3.29
N PRO A 165 1.93 -11.45 -4.11
CA PRO A 165 2.32 -10.76 -5.33
C PRO A 165 3.20 -9.55 -4.96
N ARG A 166 4.20 -9.26 -5.80
CA ARG A 166 5.17 -8.18 -5.56
C ARG A 166 5.17 -7.19 -6.71
N PHE A 167 5.42 -5.93 -6.39
CA PHE A 167 5.72 -4.92 -7.40
C PHE A 167 6.98 -5.32 -8.18
N SER A 168 6.92 -5.11 -9.49
CA SER A 168 8.03 -5.39 -10.41
C SER A 168 7.83 -4.53 -11.66
N PRO A 169 8.91 -3.98 -12.25
CA PRO A 169 8.84 -3.20 -13.47
C PRO A 169 8.39 -4.03 -14.69
N ASP A 170 8.55 -5.35 -14.65
CA ASP A 170 8.21 -6.27 -15.73
C ASP A 170 6.76 -6.77 -15.65
N LYS A 171 6.03 -6.39 -14.59
CA LYS A 171 4.66 -6.81 -14.35
C LYS A 171 3.70 -5.64 -14.48
N PRO A 172 2.40 -5.89 -14.77
CA PRO A 172 1.39 -4.85 -14.76
C PRO A 172 1.38 -4.07 -13.44
N CYS A 173 1.10 -2.78 -13.53
CA CYS A 173 1.03 -1.87 -12.39
C CYS A 173 -0.09 -2.21 -11.38
N THR A 174 -0.95 -3.18 -11.70
CA THR A 174 -1.96 -3.78 -10.81
C THR A 174 -1.40 -4.94 -9.98
N THR A 175 -0.20 -5.45 -10.25
CA THR A 175 0.43 -6.49 -9.42
C THR A 175 1.03 -5.87 -8.16
N GLY A 176 1.07 -6.60 -7.04
CA GLY A 176 1.74 -6.15 -5.80
C GLY A 176 0.80 -5.55 -4.76
N TYR A 177 -0.49 -5.40 -5.09
CA TYR A 177 -1.55 -5.08 -4.15
C TYR A 177 -2.19 -6.34 -3.60
N TYR A 178 -2.44 -6.37 -2.30
CA TYR A 178 -3.16 -7.45 -1.63
C TYR A 178 -4.25 -6.87 -0.72
N PRO A 179 -5.46 -7.44 -0.65
CA PRO A 179 -5.92 -8.66 -1.33
C PRO A 179 -6.16 -8.49 -2.83
N ARG A 180 -6.36 -7.25 -3.29
CA ARG A 180 -6.54 -6.92 -4.71
C ARG A 180 -6.13 -5.48 -5.02
N PRO A 181 -6.02 -5.09 -6.30
CA PRO A 181 -5.67 -3.73 -6.69
C PRO A 181 -6.85 -2.75 -6.49
N PRO A 182 -6.57 -1.46 -6.22
CA PRO A 182 -7.56 -0.37 -6.25
C PRO A 182 -8.36 -0.28 -7.55
N ASP A 183 -9.62 0.12 -7.46
CA ASP A 183 -10.53 0.22 -8.62
C ASP A 183 -10.08 1.22 -9.69
N SER A 184 -9.46 2.34 -9.29
CA SER A 184 -8.95 3.30 -10.28
C SER A 184 -7.90 2.65 -11.18
N LEU A 185 -6.98 1.87 -10.60
CA LEU A 185 -5.92 1.17 -11.33
C LEU A 185 -6.48 0.09 -12.26
N LEU A 186 -7.52 -0.64 -11.84
CA LEU A 186 -8.17 -1.62 -12.70
C LEU A 186 -8.89 -1.00 -13.90
N LYS A 187 -9.47 0.18 -13.72
CA LYS A 187 -10.13 0.92 -14.81
C LYS A 187 -9.11 1.47 -15.81
N SER A 188 -7.97 1.94 -15.31
CA SER A 188 -6.89 2.51 -16.14
C SER A 188 -6.02 1.48 -16.82
N PHE A 189 -5.80 0.35 -16.15
CA PHE A 189 -4.90 -0.71 -16.59
C PHE A 189 -5.61 -2.05 -16.37
N PRO A 190 -6.61 -2.36 -17.20
CA PRO A 190 -7.33 -3.63 -17.08
C PRO A 190 -6.33 -4.78 -17.19
N PRO A 191 -6.41 -5.79 -16.30
CA PRO A 191 -5.55 -6.95 -16.39
C PRO A 191 -5.74 -7.62 -17.74
N ASP A 192 -4.64 -8.11 -18.34
CA ASP A 192 -4.70 -8.92 -19.55
C ASP A 192 -5.70 -10.08 -19.32
N PRO A 193 -6.70 -10.28 -20.20
CA PRO A 193 -7.67 -11.37 -20.04
C PRO A 193 -7.02 -12.76 -19.91
N THR A 194 -5.75 -12.91 -20.31
CA THR A 194 -4.98 -14.15 -20.17
C THR A 194 -4.46 -14.41 -18.74
N ALA A 195 -4.42 -13.38 -17.86
CA ALA A 195 -3.86 -13.48 -16.50
C ALA A 195 -4.87 -13.98 -15.44
N ILE A 196 -6.15 -14.14 -15.79
CA ILE A 196 -7.23 -14.54 -14.85
C ILE A 196 -7.16 -16.05 -14.50
N CYS A 197 -6.32 -16.84 -15.19
CA CYS A 197 -6.24 -18.29 -15.00
C CYS A 197 -5.55 -18.75 -13.69
N GLY A 198 -5.02 -17.84 -12.87
CA GLY A 198 -4.18 -18.20 -11.71
C GLY A 198 -4.80 -18.02 -10.31
N ALA A 199 -6.03 -17.51 -10.18
CA ALA A 199 -6.55 -17.03 -8.89
C ALA A 199 -7.81 -17.75 -8.36
N GLN A 200 -8.17 -18.94 -8.88
CA GLN A 200 -9.35 -19.68 -8.40
C GLN A 200 -9.10 -21.09 -7.86
N GLU A 201 -7.87 -21.59 -7.79
CA GLU A 201 -7.62 -22.96 -7.31
C GLU A 201 -7.10 -22.98 -5.86
N ALA A 202 -7.86 -22.40 -4.93
CA ALA A 202 -7.63 -22.59 -3.48
C ALA A 202 -8.88 -22.31 -2.64
N TYR A 203 -10.06 -22.76 -3.07
CA TYR A 203 -11.19 -22.95 -2.16
C TYR A 203 -12.17 -23.97 -2.76
N SER A 204 -11.87 -25.26 -2.61
CA SER A 204 -12.85 -26.32 -2.78
C SER A 204 -13.17 -26.90 -1.41
N PRO A 205 -14.38 -26.71 -0.86
CA PRO A 205 -14.77 -27.38 0.36
C PRO A 205 -14.99 -28.87 0.04
N HIS A 206 -14.11 -29.73 0.54
CA HIS A 206 -14.33 -31.18 0.52
C HIS A 206 -15.64 -31.51 1.29
N PRO A 207 -16.56 -32.29 0.70
CA PRO A 207 -17.73 -32.75 1.43
C PRO A 207 -17.30 -33.75 2.52
N PHE A 208 -17.65 -33.39 3.76
CA PHE A 208 -17.56 -34.24 4.94
C PHE A 208 -18.35 -35.53 4.67
N ARG A 209 -17.64 -36.65 4.51
CA ARG A 209 -18.25 -37.99 4.50
C ARG A 209 -18.63 -38.35 5.92
N GLU A 210 -19.92 -38.33 6.23
CA GLU A 210 -20.46 -39.12 7.34
C GLU A 210 -20.43 -40.60 6.95
N THR A 211 -19.70 -41.40 7.71
CA THR A 211 -19.85 -42.85 7.79
C THR A 211 -20.37 -43.20 9.17
N MET A 212 -21.61 -43.65 9.24
CA MET A 212 -22.09 -44.69 10.15
C MET A 212 -22.71 -45.80 9.32
#